data_AF-A0A1Q6QDD0-F1
#
_entry.id   AF-A0A1Q6QDD0-F1
#
_cell.length_a   1.000
_cell.length_b   1.000
_cell.length_c   1.000
_cell.angle_alpha   90.00
_cell.angle_beta   90.00
_cell.angle_gamma   90.00
#
_symmetry.space_group_name_H-M   'P 1'
#
loop_
_entity.id
_entity.type
_entity.pdbx_description
1 polymer ?
#
loop_
_entity_poly.entity_id
_entity_poly.type
_entity_poly.pdbx_seq_one_letter_code
_entity_poly.pdbx_strand_id
1 'polypeptide(L)'
;MTLYLRADFPHDAYWISGTVTLDDGYEKTFPLEGIDGAQRIELGSHRIRTLTLDRLIKCDNPSAFPALRQIEVYGKDAKNDD
;
A
#
# COMPACT_ATOMS: atom_id res chain seq x y z
N MET A 1 4.50 -6.07 1.38
CA MET A 1 3.84 -4.98 2.13
C MET A 1 2.41 -5.38 2.41
N THR A 2 1.85 -4.95 3.52
CA THR A 2 0.42 -5.12 3.84
C THR A 2 -0.20 -3.74 4.07
N LEU A 3 -1.37 -3.48 3.48
CA LEU A 3 -2.15 -2.27 3.71
C LEU A 3 -3.47 -2.62 4.38
N TYR A 4 -3.93 -1.74 5.26
CA TYR A 4 -5.26 -1.81 5.88
C TYR A 4 -5.96 -0.48 5.64
N LEU A 5 -7.10 -0.53 4.97
CA LEU A 5 -7.93 0.64 4.74
C LEU A 5 -8.88 0.87 5.92
N ARG A 6 -9.45 2.06 6.01
CA ARG A 6 -10.67 2.27 6.80
C ARG A 6 -11.85 1.78 5.96
N ALA A 7 -12.73 1.03 6.60
CA ALA A 7 -13.84 0.34 5.95
C ALA A 7 -15.17 0.62 6.68
N ASP A 8 -15.44 1.88 7.01
CA ASP A 8 -16.74 2.31 7.56
C ASP A 8 -17.70 2.65 6.41
N PHE A 9 -18.30 1.63 5.80
CA PHE A 9 -19.22 1.81 4.69
C PHE A 9 -20.68 1.93 5.17
N PRO A 10 -21.50 2.81 4.57
CA PRO A 10 -21.26 3.56 3.33
C PRO A 10 -20.60 4.94 3.53
N HIS A 11 -20.19 5.31 4.74
CA HIS A 11 -19.66 6.64 5.04
C HIS A 11 -18.29 6.91 4.37
N ASP A 12 -17.49 5.87 4.17
CA ASP A 12 -16.15 5.94 3.61
C ASP A 12 -16.11 5.79 2.07
N ALA A 13 -15.09 6.42 1.49
CA ALA A 13 -14.54 5.99 0.21
C ALA A 13 -13.35 5.07 0.48
N TYR A 14 -12.86 4.41 -0.57
CA TYR A 14 -11.65 3.61 -0.49
C TYR A 14 -10.76 3.87 -1.70
N TRP A 15 -9.51 3.44 -1.61
CA TRP A 15 -8.58 3.45 -2.73
C TRP A 15 -8.81 2.18 -3.56
N ILE A 16 -9.01 2.32 -4.87
CA ILE A 16 -9.13 1.17 -5.80
C ILE A 16 -7.77 0.75 -6.36
N SER A 17 -6.79 1.62 -6.27
CA SER A 17 -5.43 1.40 -6.77
C SER A 17 -4.44 2.26 -5.99
N GLY A 18 -3.22 1.78 -5.88
CA GLY A 18 -2.07 2.55 -5.42
C GLY A 18 -0.81 2.10 -6.13
N THR A 19 0.21 2.95 -6.07
CA THR A 19 1.54 2.61 -6.57
C THR A 19 2.56 2.73 -5.46
N VAL A 20 3.48 1.77 -5.42
CA VAL A 20 4.66 1.83 -4.57
C VAL A 20 5.91 2.01 -5.41
N THR A 21 6.76 2.93 -5.00
CA THR A 21 8.09 3.14 -5.58
C THR A 21 9.14 2.97 -4.49
N LEU A 22 10.13 2.14 -4.76
CA LEU A 22 11.27 1.90 -3.90
C LEU A 22 12.48 2.70 -4.37
N ASP A 23 13.39 3.03 -3.47
CA ASP A 23 14.58 3.83 -3.81
C ASP A 23 15.65 3.07 -4.61
N ASP A 24 15.46 1.79 -4.88
CA ASP A 24 16.25 1.00 -5.83
C ASP A 24 15.72 1.09 -7.28
N GLY A 25 14.66 1.87 -7.51
CA GLY A 25 14.03 2.06 -8.81
C GLY A 25 12.90 1.07 -9.11
N TYR A 26 12.60 0.13 -8.21
CA TYR A 26 11.43 -0.73 -8.36
C TYR A 26 10.14 0.08 -8.23
N GLU A 27 9.18 -0.21 -9.11
CA GLU A 27 7.85 0.38 -9.08
C GLU A 27 6.78 -0.70 -9.31
N LYS A 28 5.71 -0.65 -8.52
CA LYS A 28 4.56 -1.54 -8.69
C LYS A 28 3.24 -0.84 -8.41
N THR A 29 2.35 -0.84 -9.40
CA THR A 29 0.94 -0.50 -9.22
C THR A 29 0.16 -1.76 -8.87
N PHE A 30 -0.78 -1.64 -7.92
CA PHE A 30 -1.57 -2.75 -7.42
C PHE A 30 -3.02 -2.33 -7.16
N PRO A 31 -3.98 -3.25 -7.35
CA PRO A 31 -5.36 -3.01 -6.99
C PRO A 31 -5.53 -3.01 -5.47
N LEU A 32 -6.57 -2.33 -5.01
CA LEU A 32 -7.03 -2.35 -3.63
C LEU A 32 -8.55 -2.56 -3.62
N GLU A 33 -9.02 -3.23 -2.57
CA GLU A 33 -10.42 -3.56 -2.37
C GLU A 33 -10.99 -2.78 -1.17
N GLY A 34 -12.26 -2.42 -1.26
CA GLY A 34 -13.00 -1.76 -0.18
C GLY A 34 -13.41 -2.75 0.90
N ILE A 35 -12.44 -3.41 1.54
CA ILE A 35 -12.66 -4.42 2.57
C ILE A 35 -12.03 -3.98 3.90
N ASP A 36 -12.61 -4.46 5.01
CA ASP A 36 -11.90 -4.45 6.28
C ASP A 36 -10.89 -5.60 6.31
N GLY A 37 -9.70 -5.32 6.84
CA GLY A 37 -8.63 -6.30 6.99
C GLY A 37 -7.43 -6.11 6.06
N ALA A 38 -6.57 -7.12 6.07
CA ALA A 38 -5.24 -7.10 5.47
C ALA A 38 -5.30 -7.24 3.95
N GLN A 39 -4.67 -6.31 3.23
CA GLN A 39 -4.47 -6.39 1.78
C GLN A 39 -2.98 -6.58 1.51
N ARG A 40 -2.61 -7.76 1.02
CA ARG A 40 -1.21 -8.16 0.85
C ARG A 40 -0.70 -7.85 -0.55
N ILE A 41 0.42 -7.14 -0.63
CA ILE A 41 1.11 -6.78 -1.87
C ILE A 41 2.52 -7.38 -1.85
N GLU A 42 2.77 -8.32 -2.75
CA GLU A 42 4.08 -8.92 -2.95
C GLU A 42 5.02 -7.94 -3.66
N LEU A 43 6.11 -7.55 -2.99
CA LEU A 43 7.13 -6.68 -3.56
C LEU A 43 8.34 -7.46 -4.07
N GLY A 44 8.58 -8.67 -3.54
CA GLY A 44 9.83 -9.39 -3.75
C GLY A 44 10.88 -9.00 -2.70
N SER A 45 12.15 -9.30 -2.99
CA SER A 45 13.28 -8.99 -2.09
C SER A 45 14.03 -7.77 -2.59
N HIS A 46 14.05 -6.72 -1.78
CA HIS A 46 14.67 -5.43 -2.10
C HIS A 46 15.54 -4.95 -0.94
N ARG A 47 16.69 -4.36 -1.24
CA ARG A 47 17.53 -3.65 -0.27
C ARG A 47 17.28 -2.15 -0.43
N ILE A 48 16.43 -1.61 0.44
CA ILE A 48 15.88 -0.25 0.29
C ILE A 48 16.09 0.56 1.56
N ARG A 49 16.15 1.88 1.43
CA ARG A 49 16.02 2.80 2.57
C ARG A 49 14.66 3.47 2.59
N THR A 50 14.03 3.62 1.43
CA THR A 50 12.75 4.32 1.27
C THR A 50 11.76 3.48 0.49
N LEU A 51 10.51 3.51 0.97
CA LEU A 51 9.33 3.05 0.27
C LEU A 51 8.36 4.23 0.21
N THR A 52 7.93 4.60 -0.99
CA THR A 52 6.95 5.66 -1.22
C THR A 52 5.66 5.05 -1.72
N LEU A 53 4.55 5.30 -1.02
CA LEU A 53 3.19 4.98 -1.46
C LEU A 53 2.57 6.23 -2.08
N ASP A 54 2.27 6.21 -3.38
CA ASP A 54 1.73 7.34 -4.13
C ASP A 54 0.67 6.92 -5.16
N ARG A 55 0.22 7.90 -5.96
CA ARG A 55 -0.78 7.72 -7.05
C ARG A 55 -2.01 6.90 -6.62
N LEU A 56 -2.48 7.18 -5.40
CA LEU A 56 -3.68 6.56 -4.86
C LEU A 56 -4.92 7.02 -5.64
N ILE A 57 -5.64 6.06 -6.23
CA ILE A 57 -6.86 6.33 -7.00
C ILE A 57 -8.06 6.01 -6.14
N LYS A 58 -8.88 7.03 -5.86
CA LYS A 58 -10.11 6.89 -5.07
C LYS A 58 -11.20 6.19 -5.89
N CYS A 59 -12.04 5.39 -5.25
CA CYS A 59 -13.24 4.83 -5.88
C CYS A 59 -14.21 5.92 -6.35
N ASP A 60 -14.98 5.60 -7.39
CA ASP A 60 -16.07 6.44 -7.90
C ASP A 60 -17.32 6.28 -7.02
N ASN A 61 -17.31 6.93 -5.85
CA ASN A 61 -18.42 7.00 -4.93
C ASN A 61 -18.57 8.44 -4.36
N PRO A 62 -19.75 8.81 -3.82
CA PRO A 62 -20.00 10.17 -3.35
C PRO A 62 -19.29 10.54 -2.05
N SER A 63 -18.79 9.56 -1.27
CA SER A 63 -18.00 9.87 -0.08
C SER A 63 -16.68 10.53 -0.48
N ALA A 64 -16.26 11.56 0.26
CA ALA A 64 -15.03 12.30 -0.04
C ALA A 64 -13.78 11.69 0.61
N PHE A 65 -13.93 10.73 1.53
CA PHE A 65 -12.88 10.39 2.48
C PHE A 65 -12.39 8.95 2.33
N PRO A 66 -11.41 8.69 1.46
CA PRO A 66 -10.62 7.47 1.51
C PRO A 66 -9.54 7.58 2.59
N ALA A 67 -9.37 6.51 3.38
CA ALA A 67 -8.42 6.51 4.49
C ALA A 67 -7.59 5.22 4.54
N LEU A 68 -6.28 5.41 4.78
CA LEU A 68 -5.35 4.34 5.13
C LEU A 68 -5.25 4.29 6.66
N ARG A 69 -5.43 3.12 7.27
CA ARG A 69 -5.29 2.94 8.72
C ARG A 69 -3.90 2.46 9.11
N GLN A 70 -3.32 1.55 8.33
CA GLN A 70 -2.05 0.93 8.66
C GLN A 70 -1.32 0.50 7.40
N ILE A 71 0.01 0.65 7.44
CA ILE A 71 0.95 0.12 6.48
C ILE A 71 1.97 -0.73 7.23
N GLU A 72 2.20 -1.94 6.75
CA GLU A 72 3.21 -2.85 7.28
C GLU A 72 4.26 -3.15 6.21
N VAL A 73 5.51 -2.85 6.56
CA VAL A 73 6.68 -3.15 5.74
C VAL A 73 7.66 -3.92 6.62
N TYR A 74 7.85 -5.18 6.27
CA TYR A 74 8.77 -6.07 6.99
C TYR A 74 9.97 -6.38 6.11
N GLY A 75 11.12 -6.49 6.76
CA GLY A 75 12.37 -6.90 6.16
C GLY A 75 13.17 -7.76 7.12
N LYS A 76 14.39 -8.08 6.71
CA LYS A 76 15.40 -8.74 7.54
C LYS A 76 16.71 -7.99 7.35
N ASP A 77 17.64 -8.17 8.28
CA ASP A 77 18.97 -7.59 8.15
C ASP A 77 19.61 -8.01 6.83
N ALA A 78 20.19 -7.04 6.12
CA ALA A 78 20.99 -7.33 4.95
C ALA A 78 22.22 -8.11 5.42
N LYS A 79 22.50 -9.26 4.80
CA LYS A 79 23.80 -9.91 5.01
C LYS A 79 24.87 -8.96 4.50
N ASN A 80 25.86 -8.65 5.34
CA ASN A 80 27.09 -8.08 4.84
C ASN A 80 27.76 -9.18 4.02
N ASP A 81 28.06 -8.87 2.75
CA ASP A 81 29.02 -9.65 1.99
C ASP A 81 30.40 -9.19 2.48
N ASP A 82 30.99 -9.94 3.42
CA ASP A 82 32.40 -9.83 3.82
C ASP A 82 33.30 -10.53 2.77
#